data_AF-A0A947R669-F1
#
_entry.id   AF-A0A947R669-F1
#
_cell.length_a   1.000
_cell.length_b   1.000
_cell.length_c   1.000
_cell.angle_alpha   90.00
_cell.angle_beta   90.00
_cell.angle_gamma   90.00
#
_symmetry.space_group_name_H-M   'P 1'
#
loop_
_entity.id
_entity.type
_entity.pdbx_description
1 polymer ?
#
loop_
_entity_poly.entity_id
_entity_poly.type
_entity_poly.pdbx_seq_one_letter_code
_entity_poly.pdbx_strand_id
1 'polypeptide(L)'
;MGIKEFCAGNLQAYASLTLKFLLILSIINSIYLGLWHLMSTNLFILILLFIPSFVKSYKVNIPCEFEWFLIVFVASTFFISKIHWAVAPLFFGISVGLIGFLILLILYSNNQIKKNYTLILTYSFNFALAFGAALEILKYLLKIALGHTLEKEHYLFAMNNLLYVIAGATIATICGFVYMKYNKGILTKFVEKFIKVNPKLFSMATIGDIEELIKKGEDDKTEFKSTLRVNMHTNEIDKRMEISVLKTIVGFLNTKSGTLLIGVSNKGEITGLGKDRFETQDKYSLHLNNIIKEKIGKKYLHLIDFNFVKINEKSVLKIDCRKSKKPIFLKNQNEEEFYIRIGPSTAQLKGSELVDYIEREFNKKK
;
A
#
# COMPACT_ATOMS: atom_id res chain seq x y z
N MET A 1 0.27 19.38 -9.08
CA MET A 1 1.58 18.82 -9.43
C MET A 1 2.47 20.01 -9.76
N GLY A 2 3.31 20.41 -8.81
CA GLY A 2 3.99 21.71 -8.85
C GLY A 2 5.23 21.70 -9.74
N ILE A 3 5.59 22.86 -10.30
CA ILE A 3 6.80 23.08 -11.14
C ILE A 3 8.09 22.55 -10.46
N LYS A 4 8.14 22.52 -9.12
CA LYS A 4 9.23 21.91 -8.34
C LYS A 4 9.33 20.38 -8.46
N GLU A 5 8.22 19.64 -8.57
CA GLU A 5 8.23 18.18 -8.73
C GLU A 5 8.67 17.77 -10.15
N PHE A 6 8.39 18.62 -11.15
CA PHE A 6 8.80 18.39 -12.54
C PHE A 6 10.31 18.58 -12.73
N CYS A 7 10.90 19.65 -12.17
CA CYS A 7 12.34 19.87 -12.23
C CYS A 7 13.16 18.83 -11.45
N ALA A 8 12.66 18.34 -10.32
CA ALA A 8 13.33 17.31 -9.53
C ALA A 8 13.39 15.95 -10.25
N GLY A 9 12.33 15.58 -10.98
CA GLY A 9 12.26 14.32 -11.71
C GLY A 9 13.26 14.20 -12.86
N ASN A 10 13.47 15.28 -13.61
CA ASN A 10 14.44 15.29 -14.72
C ASN A 10 15.89 15.25 -14.20
N LEU A 11 16.22 16.05 -13.19
CA LEU A 11 17.57 16.04 -12.59
C LEU A 11 17.93 14.66 -12.01
N GLN A 12 16.97 14.02 -11.34
CA GLN A 12 17.13 12.69 -10.77
C GLN A 12 17.35 11.62 -11.86
N ALA A 13 16.59 11.68 -12.96
CA ALA A 13 16.74 10.75 -14.08
C ALA A 13 18.13 10.87 -14.71
N TYR A 14 18.63 12.10 -14.91
CA TYR A 14 19.99 12.34 -15.42
C TYR A 14 21.05 11.87 -14.42
N ALA A 15 20.88 12.13 -13.12
CA ALA A 15 21.82 11.67 -12.09
C ALA A 15 21.90 10.13 -12.03
N SER A 16 20.74 9.45 -12.07
CA SER A 16 20.63 7.99 -12.09
C SER A 16 21.29 7.39 -13.35
N LEU A 17 21.06 7.99 -14.53
CA LEU A 17 21.67 7.55 -15.78
C LEU A 17 23.20 7.72 -15.78
N THR A 18 23.68 8.89 -15.36
CA THR A 18 25.11 9.18 -15.25
C THR A 18 25.80 8.21 -14.28
N LEU A 19 25.18 7.92 -13.15
CA LEU A 19 25.72 6.97 -12.17
C LEU A 19 25.82 5.55 -12.74
N LYS A 20 24.78 5.09 -13.46
CA LYS A 20 24.79 3.78 -14.15
C LYS A 20 25.89 3.71 -15.19
N PHE A 21 26.11 4.78 -15.96
CA PHE A 21 27.19 4.86 -16.94
C PHE A 21 28.57 4.79 -16.27
N LEU A 22 28.78 5.56 -15.19
CA LEU A 22 30.03 5.53 -14.41
C LEU A 22 30.31 4.14 -13.82
N LEU A 23 29.27 3.43 -13.36
CA LEU A 23 29.39 2.07 -12.85
C LEU A 23 29.82 1.08 -13.93
N ILE A 24 29.24 1.17 -15.12
CA ILE A 24 29.62 0.32 -16.25
C ILE A 24 31.09 0.55 -16.62
N LEU A 25 31.51 1.81 -16.72
CA LEU A 25 32.93 2.16 -16.93
C LEU A 25 33.83 1.60 -15.81
N SER A 26 33.40 1.73 -14.55
CA SER A 26 34.16 1.23 -13.41
C SER A 26 34.27 -0.29 -13.40
N ILE A 27 33.24 -1.02 -13.83
CA ILE A 27 33.27 -2.48 -14.02
C ILE A 27 34.30 -2.85 -15.08
N ILE A 28 34.25 -2.22 -16.26
CA ILE A 28 35.20 -2.47 -17.36
C ILE A 28 36.63 -2.20 -16.90
N ASN A 29 36.87 -1.06 -16.25
CA ASN A 29 38.19 -0.70 -15.73
C ASN A 29 38.68 -1.68 -14.65
N SER A 30 37.78 -2.15 -13.78
CA SER A 30 38.11 -3.13 -12.74
C SER A 30 38.48 -4.48 -13.33
N ILE A 31 37.85 -4.89 -14.43
CA ILE A 31 38.22 -6.11 -15.18
C ILE A 31 39.62 -5.94 -15.80
N TYR A 32 39.89 -4.79 -16.43
CA TYR A 32 41.19 -4.52 -17.06
C TYR A 32 42.34 -4.51 -16.05
N LEU A 33 42.13 -3.94 -14.87
CA LEU A 33 43.14 -3.84 -13.79
C LEU A 33 43.22 -5.10 -12.91
N GLY A 34 42.37 -6.12 -13.15
CA GLY A 34 42.29 -7.30 -12.28
C GLY A 34 41.81 -7.01 -10.86
N LEU A 35 41.09 -5.90 -10.64
CA LEU A 35 40.56 -5.48 -9.34
C LEU A 35 39.14 -6.05 -9.13
N TRP A 36 39.06 -7.36 -8.97
CA TRP A 36 37.80 -8.11 -8.99
C TRP A 36 36.83 -7.79 -7.84
N HIS A 37 37.36 -7.41 -6.68
CA HIS A 37 36.54 -6.97 -5.54
C HIS A 37 35.75 -5.70 -5.87
N LEU A 38 36.36 -4.76 -6.60
CA LEU A 38 35.70 -3.56 -7.10
C LEU A 38 34.70 -3.93 -8.21
N MET A 39 35.08 -4.81 -9.14
CA MET A 39 34.17 -5.29 -10.18
C MET A 39 32.89 -5.91 -9.62
N SER A 40 32.99 -6.86 -8.67
CA SER A 40 31.83 -7.52 -8.07
C SER A 40 30.94 -6.55 -7.31
N THR A 41 31.54 -5.58 -6.61
CA THR A 41 30.81 -4.56 -5.86
C THR A 41 30.05 -3.62 -6.80
N ASN A 42 30.69 -3.21 -7.90
CA ASN A 42 30.10 -2.32 -8.89
C ASN A 42 28.99 -3.00 -9.70
N LEU A 43 29.15 -4.28 -10.06
CA LEU A 43 28.12 -5.07 -10.72
C LEU A 43 26.87 -5.18 -9.83
N PHE A 44 27.07 -5.47 -8.54
CA PHE A 44 25.98 -5.54 -7.58
C PHE A 44 25.25 -4.19 -7.45
N ILE A 45 25.99 -3.10 -7.29
CA ILE A 45 25.44 -1.75 -7.22
C ILE A 45 24.62 -1.41 -8.48
N LEU A 46 25.12 -1.79 -9.66
CA LEU A 46 24.41 -1.56 -10.92
C LEU A 46 23.06 -2.27 -10.93
N ILE A 47 23.01 -3.55 -10.54
CA ILE A 47 21.75 -4.32 -10.43
C ILE A 47 20.78 -3.62 -9.47
N LEU A 48 21.28 -3.16 -8.33
CA LEU A 48 20.49 -2.50 -7.30
C LEU A 48 19.85 -1.19 -7.78
N LEU A 49 20.55 -0.41 -8.63
CA LEU A 49 20.02 0.80 -9.26
C LEU A 49 18.95 0.53 -10.34
N PHE A 50 18.81 -0.71 -10.82
CA PHE A 50 17.75 -1.09 -11.76
C PHE A 50 16.46 -1.57 -11.07
N ILE A 51 16.51 -1.88 -9.76
CA ILE A 51 15.34 -2.33 -8.99
C ILE A 51 14.14 -1.36 -9.13
N PRO A 52 14.30 -0.02 -8.99
CA PRO A 52 13.15 0.87 -9.09
C PRO A 52 12.46 0.83 -10.46
N SER A 53 13.26 0.76 -11.53
CA SER A 53 12.76 0.64 -12.90
C SER A 53 12.01 -0.69 -13.11
N PHE A 54 12.54 -1.78 -12.54
CA PHE A 54 11.90 -3.09 -12.61
C PHE A 54 10.55 -3.13 -11.87
N VAL A 55 10.52 -2.61 -10.63
CA VAL A 55 9.31 -2.60 -9.79
C VAL A 55 8.18 -1.75 -10.40
N LYS A 56 8.51 -0.67 -11.11
CA LYS A 56 7.52 0.16 -11.82
C LYS A 56 6.70 -0.64 -12.85
N SER A 57 7.29 -1.68 -13.43
CA SER A 57 6.61 -2.58 -14.38
C SER A 57 5.45 -3.36 -13.74
N TYR A 58 5.46 -3.53 -12.42
CA TYR A 58 4.39 -4.20 -11.65
C TYR A 58 3.32 -3.23 -11.12
N LYS A 59 3.23 -2.00 -11.66
CA LYS A 59 2.28 -0.94 -11.22
C LYS A 59 2.49 -0.48 -9.77
N VAL A 60 3.68 -0.70 -9.22
CA VAL A 60 4.10 -0.17 -7.92
C VAL A 60 4.96 1.08 -8.17
N ASN A 61 4.50 2.23 -7.67
CA ASN A 61 5.19 3.50 -7.82
C ASN A 61 6.08 3.74 -6.59
N ILE A 62 7.40 3.55 -6.76
CA ILE A 62 8.35 3.86 -5.69
C ILE A 62 8.53 5.38 -5.59
N PRO A 63 8.48 5.98 -4.37
CA PRO A 63 8.76 7.40 -4.17
C PRO A 63 10.16 7.79 -4.63
N CYS A 64 10.31 9.00 -5.17
CA CYS A 64 11.57 9.51 -5.70
C CYS A 64 12.69 9.56 -4.65
N GLU A 65 12.35 9.73 -3.38
CA GLU A 65 13.29 9.70 -2.25
C GLU A 65 14.08 8.39 -2.16
N PHE A 66 13.45 7.27 -2.54
CA PHE A 66 14.09 5.97 -2.49
C PHE A 66 15.22 5.86 -3.53
N GLU A 67 15.03 6.41 -4.73
CA GLU A 67 16.08 6.42 -5.74
C GLU A 67 17.22 7.38 -5.37
N TRP A 68 16.91 8.54 -4.78
CA TRP A 68 17.94 9.42 -4.20
C TRP A 68 18.70 8.75 -3.07
N PHE A 69 18.00 8.03 -2.20
CA PHE A 69 18.61 7.24 -1.14
C PHE A 69 19.55 6.19 -1.73
N LEU A 70 19.13 5.46 -2.78
CA LEU A 70 19.99 4.52 -3.48
C LEU A 70 21.22 5.21 -4.10
N ILE A 71 21.04 6.37 -4.74
CA ILE A 71 22.13 7.15 -5.31
C ILE A 71 23.12 7.59 -4.23
N VAL A 72 22.64 8.09 -3.08
CA VAL A 72 23.48 8.48 -1.94
C VAL A 72 24.20 7.27 -1.34
N PHE A 73 23.52 6.14 -1.21
CA PHE A 73 24.11 4.88 -0.77
C PHE A 73 25.25 4.44 -1.69
N VAL A 74 25.03 4.48 -3.00
CA VAL A 74 26.06 4.18 -4.00
C VAL A 74 27.20 5.20 -3.96
N ALA A 75 26.91 6.50 -3.96
CA ALA A 75 27.94 7.52 -3.84
C ALA A 75 28.78 7.34 -2.57
N SER A 76 28.13 6.99 -1.45
CA SER A 76 28.80 6.68 -0.19
C SER A 76 29.75 5.48 -0.33
N THR A 77 29.39 4.43 -1.06
CA THR A 77 30.32 3.30 -1.30
C THR A 77 31.57 3.69 -2.08
N PHE A 78 31.51 4.70 -2.96
CA PHE A 78 32.66 5.14 -3.77
C PHE A 78 33.53 6.20 -3.07
N PHE A 79 32.90 7.19 -2.43
CA PHE A 79 33.61 8.35 -1.89
C PHE A 79 34.11 8.11 -0.47
N ILE A 80 33.53 7.17 0.26
CA ILE A 80 33.92 6.89 1.64
C ILE A 80 35.10 5.90 1.67
N SER A 81 36.24 6.33 1.13
CA SER A 81 37.51 5.58 1.21
C SER A 81 38.24 5.79 2.55
N LYS A 82 37.84 6.77 3.37
CA LYS A 82 38.46 7.06 4.68
C LYS A 82 37.59 6.83 5.92
N ILE A 83 36.25 6.75 5.79
CA ILE A 83 35.32 6.62 6.93
C ILE A 83 34.69 5.22 6.93
N HIS A 84 35.29 4.30 7.69
CA HIS A 84 34.67 3.06 8.18
C HIS A 84 33.87 2.25 7.15
N TRP A 85 34.51 1.20 6.62
CA TRP A 85 33.96 0.07 5.85
C TRP A 85 32.61 -0.50 6.37
N ALA A 86 32.25 -0.18 7.60
CA ALA A 86 30.97 -0.43 8.27
C ALA A 86 29.74 0.33 7.73
N VAL A 87 29.91 1.52 7.15
CA VAL A 87 28.79 2.43 6.84
C VAL A 87 27.89 1.85 5.76
N ALA A 88 28.47 1.36 4.66
CA ALA A 88 27.67 0.85 3.55
C ALA A 88 26.83 -0.38 3.95
N PRO A 89 27.38 -1.45 4.57
CA PRO A 89 26.57 -2.59 4.98
C PRO A 89 25.49 -2.23 6.02
N LEU A 90 25.75 -1.24 6.90
CA LEU A 90 24.76 -0.72 7.85
C LEU A 90 23.56 -0.09 7.13
N PHE A 91 23.81 0.86 6.23
CA PHE A 91 22.76 1.50 5.45
C PHE A 91 22.02 0.48 4.57
N PHE A 92 22.74 -0.49 4.00
CA PHE A 92 22.13 -1.57 3.26
C PHE A 92 21.12 -2.35 4.12
N GLY A 93 21.52 -2.75 5.34
CA GLY A 93 20.65 -3.43 6.29
C GLY A 93 19.41 -2.62 6.68
N ILE A 94 19.56 -1.31 6.90
CA ILE A 94 18.42 -0.40 7.16
C ILE A 94 17.46 -0.42 5.96
N SER A 95 17.99 -0.28 4.76
CA SER A 95 17.20 -0.15 3.53
C SER A 95 16.39 -1.40 3.23
N VAL A 96 17.06 -2.56 3.20
CA VAL A 96 16.39 -3.83 2.91
C VAL A 96 15.43 -4.20 4.04
N GLY A 97 15.76 -3.86 5.28
CA GLY A 97 14.84 -3.98 6.41
C GLY A 97 13.56 -3.16 6.18
N LEU A 98 13.67 -1.88 5.84
CA LEU A 98 12.51 -1.04 5.55
C LEU A 98 11.70 -1.53 4.35
N ILE A 99 12.34 -2.10 3.32
CA ILE A 99 11.64 -2.73 2.19
C ILE A 99 10.84 -3.96 2.68
N GLY A 100 11.46 -4.84 3.47
CA GLY A 100 10.79 -6.01 4.06
C GLY A 100 9.59 -5.60 4.93
N PHE A 101 9.78 -4.57 5.75
CA PHE A 101 8.71 -3.94 6.52
C PHE A 101 7.55 -3.45 5.64
N LEU A 102 7.83 -2.69 4.58
CA LEU A 102 6.81 -2.17 3.66
C LEU A 102 6.05 -3.28 2.95
N ILE A 103 6.74 -4.32 2.46
CA ILE A 103 6.12 -5.47 1.80
C ILE A 103 5.10 -6.12 2.73
N LEU A 104 5.46 -6.35 3.99
CA LEU A 104 4.55 -6.99 4.92
C LEU A 104 3.44 -6.05 5.40
N LEU A 105 3.70 -4.75 5.47
CA LEU A 105 2.66 -3.73 5.72
C LEU A 105 1.61 -3.71 4.60
N ILE A 106 2.03 -3.83 3.33
CA ILE A 106 1.13 -3.97 2.18
C ILE A 106 0.28 -5.24 2.31
N LEU A 107 0.90 -6.39 2.60
CA LEU A 107 0.19 -7.67 2.74
C LEU A 107 -0.83 -7.64 3.88
N TYR A 108 -0.48 -7.04 5.02
CA TYR A 108 -1.40 -6.86 6.16
C TYR A 108 -2.43 -5.76 5.97
N SER A 109 -2.20 -4.80 5.07
CA SER A 109 -3.26 -3.88 4.68
C SER A 109 -4.34 -4.64 3.91
N ASN A 110 -3.95 -5.49 2.96
CA ASN A 110 -4.89 -6.14 2.05
C ASN A 110 -5.61 -7.35 2.66
N ASN A 111 -5.02 -8.00 3.66
CA ASN A 111 -5.65 -9.12 4.35
C ASN A 111 -6.29 -8.64 5.66
N GLN A 112 -7.55 -9.01 5.91
CA GLN A 112 -8.31 -8.76 7.15
C GLN A 112 -7.73 -9.48 8.40
N ILE A 113 -6.43 -9.76 8.42
CA ILE A 113 -5.71 -10.41 9.50
C ILE A 113 -5.30 -9.32 10.50
N LYS A 114 -5.61 -9.53 11.79
CA LYS A 114 -5.14 -8.64 12.88
C LYS A 114 -3.63 -8.45 12.77
N LYS A 115 -3.19 -7.19 12.72
CA LYS A 115 -1.76 -6.82 12.62
C LYS A 115 -1.00 -7.47 13.77
N ASN A 116 -0.20 -8.49 13.47
CA ASN A 116 0.72 -9.09 14.42
C ASN A 116 2.05 -8.34 14.32
N TYR A 117 2.30 -7.42 15.25
CA TYR A 117 3.53 -6.62 15.29
C TYR A 117 4.77 -7.51 15.27
N THR A 118 4.77 -8.58 16.04
CA THR A 118 5.91 -9.49 16.16
C THR A 118 6.23 -10.13 14.83
N LEU A 119 5.22 -10.61 14.08
CA LEU A 119 5.44 -11.20 12.76
C LEU A 119 6.01 -10.17 11.77
N ILE A 120 5.50 -8.93 11.80
CA ILE A 120 5.97 -7.87 10.90
C ILE A 120 7.44 -7.55 11.12
N LEU A 121 7.82 -7.44 12.38
CA LEU A 121 9.17 -7.09 12.79
C LEU A 121 10.16 -8.24 12.54
N THR A 122 9.80 -9.48 12.89
CA THR A 122 10.67 -10.64 12.65
C THR A 122 10.85 -10.91 11.16
N TYR A 123 9.80 -10.76 10.35
CA TYR A 123 9.92 -10.86 8.90
C TYR A 123 10.84 -9.78 8.34
N SER A 124 10.63 -8.51 8.72
CA SER A 124 11.45 -7.38 8.26
C SER A 124 12.94 -7.60 8.56
N PHE A 125 13.27 -8.06 9.76
CA PHE A 125 14.63 -8.38 10.17
C PHE A 125 15.21 -9.55 9.36
N ASN A 126 14.49 -10.67 9.27
CA ASN A 126 14.93 -11.86 8.56
C ASN A 126 15.07 -11.62 7.06
N PHE A 127 14.22 -10.78 6.48
CA PHE A 127 14.29 -10.40 5.07
C PHE A 127 15.61 -9.68 4.76
N ALA A 128 16.02 -8.73 5.60
CA ALA A 128 17.30 -8.05 5.47
C ALA A 128 18.51 -8.99 5.63
N LEU A 129 18.45 -9.88 6.63
CA LEU A 129 19.51 -10.86 6.88
C LEU A 129 19.65 -11.86 5.73
N ALA A 130 18.53 -12.40 5.23
CA ALA A 130 18.53 -13.34 4.13
C ALA A 130 19.11 -12.72 2.85
N PHE A 131 18.74 -11.47 2.55
CA PHE A 131 19.28 -10.77 1.39
C PHE A 131 20.77 -10.46 1.58
N GLY A 132 21.20 -10.02 2.76
CA GLY A 132 22.61 -9.79 3.08
C GLY A 132 23.45 -11.07 2.92
N ALA A 133 22.99 -12.19 3.47
CA ALA A 133 23.64 -13.48 3.34
C ALA A 133 23.70 -13.97 1.89
N ALA A 134 22.60 -13.85 1.14
CA ALA A 134 22.56 -14.21 -0.28
C ALA A 134 23.60 -13.42 -1.10
N LEU A 135 23.81 -12.14 -0.78
CA LEU A 135 24.82 -11.32 -1.46
C LEU A 135 26.25 -11.73 -1.12
N GLU A 136 26.55 -12.03 0.14
CA GLU A 136 27.89 -12.52 0.51
C GLU A 136 28.17 -13.90 -0.12
N ILE A 137 27.16 -14.78 -0.18
CA ILE A 137 27.26 -16.07 -0.89
C ILE A 137 27.48 -15.86 -2.39
N LEU A 138 26.76 -14.93 -3.01
CA LEU A 138 26.93 -14.62 -4.43
C LEU A 138 28.34 -14.10 -4.73
N LYS A 139 28.87 -13.20 -3.90
CA LYS A 139 30.27 -12.72 -4.00
C LYS A 139 31.26 -13.88 -3.90
N TYR A 140 31.02 -14.79 -2.96
CA TYR A 140 31.82 -16.00 -2.80
C TYR A 140 31.79 -16.90 -4.05
N LEU A 141 30.60 -17.20 -4.58
CA LEU A 141 30.44 -18.04 -5.78
C LEU A 141 31.08 -17.42 -7.02
N LEU A 142 30.91 -16.10 -7.23
CA LEU A 142 31.56 -15.39 -8.33
C LEU A 142 33.09 -15.49 -8.24
N LYS A 143 33.64 -15.41 -7.03
CA LYS A 143 35.08 -15.51 -6.82
C LYS A 143 35.63 -16.90 -7.20
N ILE A 144 34.89 -17.96 -6.86
CA ILE A 144 35.24 -19.33 -7.26
C ILE A 144 35.12 -19.50 -8.78
N ALA A 145 34.03 -19.01 -9.38
CA ALA A 145 33.78 -19.16 -10.81
C ALA A 145 34.89 -18.51 -11.68
N LEU A 146 35.57 -17.50 -11.14
CA LEU A 146 36.67 -16.78 -11.80
C LEU A 146 38.06 -17.38 -11.49
N GLY A 147 38.14 -18.49 -10.74
CA GLY A 147 39.38 -19.23 -10.50
C GLY A 147 40.32 -18.64 -9.43
N HIS A 148 39.83 -17.76 -8.55
CA HIS A 148 40.66 -17.13 -7.52
C HIS A 148 40.80 -17.97 -6.24
N THR A 149 41.94 -17.84 -5.56
CA THR A 149 42.20 -18.44 -4.25
C THR A 149 41.46 -17.72 -3.12
N LEU A 150 41.00 -18.48 -2.13
CA LEU A 150 40.23 -17.99 -0.98
C LEU A 150 41.17 -17.71 0.20
N GLU A 151 41.47 -16.44 0.44
CA GLU A 151 42.24 -15.99 1.61
C GLU A 151 41.35 -15.71 2.83
N LYS A 152 41.95 -15.80 4.02
CA LYS A 152 41.29 -15.60 5.33
C LYS A 152 40.62 -14.22 5.46
N GLU A 153 41.23 -13.19 4.87
CA GLU A 153 40.71 -11.82 4.94
C GLU A 153 39.32 -11.68 4.31
N HIS A 154 39.01 -12.47 3.28
CA HIS A 154 37.71 -12.40 2.60
C HIS A 154 36.57 -12.92 3.49
N TYR A 155 36.82 -13.99 4.25
CA TYR A 155 35.84 -14.52 5.19
C TYR A 155 35.57 -13.54 6.33
N LEU A 156 36.63 -12.91 6.86
CA LEU A 156 36.50 -11.89 7.89
C LEU A 156 35.69 -10.69 7.38
N PHE A 157 35.96 -10.26 6.14
CA PHE A 157 35.21 -9.18 5.49
C PHE A 157 33.73 -9.51 5.32
N ALA A 158 33.40 -10.72 4.85
CA ALA A 158 32.01 -11.16 4.68
C ALA A 158 31.26 -11.23 6.02
N MET A 159 31.91 -11.76 7.06
CA MET A 159 31.31 -11.85 8.40
C MET A 159 31.07 -10.47 9.01
N ASN A 160 32.04 -9.58 8.85
CA ASN A 160 31.94 -8.18 9.25
C ASN A 160 30.79 -7.47 8.53
N ASN A 161 30.64 -7.63 7.21
CA ASN A 161 29.52 -7.06 6.47
C ASN A 161 28.17 -7.52 7.04
N LEU A 162 28.02 -8.83 7.30
CA LEU A 162 26.80 -9.38 7.88
C LEU A 162 26.48 -8.80 9.26
N LEU A 163 27.49 -8.56 10.10
CA LEU A 163 27.29 -7.93 11.40
C LEU A 163 26.69 -6.53 11.28
N TYR A 164 27.18 -5.72 10.33
CA TYR A 164 26.64 -4.38 10.09
C TYR A 164 25.26 -4.42 9.41
N VAL A 165 24.99 -5.41 8.55
CA VAL A 165 23.64 -5.65 8.02
C VAL A 165 22.66 -5.95 9.15
N ILE A 166 23.04 -6.80 10.12
CA ILE A 166 22.24 -7.10 11.32
C ILE A 166 21.98 -5.82 12.13
N ALA A 167 23.00 -4.99 12.36
CA ALA A 167 22.83 -3.73 13.06
C ALA A 167 21.83 -2.81 12.33
N GLY A 168 21.94 -2.71 10.99
CA GLY A 168 21.04 -1.91 10.18
C GLY A 168 19.60 -2.44 10.18
N ALA A 169 19.44 -3.76 10.05
CA ALA A 169 18.15 -4.42 10.13
C ALA A 169 17.46 -4.21 11.49
N THR A 170 18.26 -4.19 12.57
CA THR A 170 17.77 -3.90 13.93
C THR A 170 17.23 -2.48 14.02
N ILE A 171 17.96 -1.50 13.48
CA ILE A 171 17.51 -0.09 13.41
C ILE A 171 16.20 0.02 12.63
N ALA A 172 16.11 -0.59 11.44
CA ALA A 172 14.88 -0.60 10.64
C ALA A 172 13.70 -1.21 11.41
N THR A 173 13.94 -2.30 12.15
CA THR A 173 12.93 -2.98 12.95
C THR A 173 12.45 -2.09 14.11
N ILE A 174 13.36 -1.42 14.82
CA ILE A 174 13.02 -0.45 15.88
C ILE A 174 12.18 0.70 15.30
N CYS A 175 12.61 1.28 14.17
CA CYS A 175 11.85 2.33 13.49
C CYS A 175 10.45 1.85 13.08
N GLY A 176 10.34 0.63 12.54
CA GLY A 176 9.07 0.01 12.18
C GLY A 176 8.16 -0.18 13.40
N PHE A 177 8.70 -0.67 14.52
CA PHE A 177 7.95 -0.82 15.78
C PHE A 177 7.43 0.51 16.30
N VAL A 178 8.27 1.55 16.34
CA VAL A 178 7.89 2.89 16.80
C VAL A 178 6.77 3.47 15.93
N TYR A 179 6.88 3.33 14.60
CA TYR A 179 5.82 3.74 13.67
C TYR A 179 4.52 2.97 13.93
N MET A 180 4.58 1.65 14.05
CA MET A 180 3.37 0.83 14.22
C MET A 180 2.67 1.05 15.57
N LYS A 181 3.43 1.24 16.66
CA LYS A 181 2.89 1.36 18.02
C LYS A 181 2.42 2.78 18.34
N TYR A 182 3.11 3.80 17.84
CA TYR A 182 2.85 5.20 18.23
C TYR A 182 2.41 6.11 17.07
N ASN A 183 2.40 5.60 15.83
CA ASN A 183 2.18 6.38 14.61
C ASN A 183 3.05 7.64 14.52
N LYS A 184 4.27 7.55 15.07
CA LYS A 184 5.24 8.65 15.17
C LYS A 184 6.62 8.17 14.71
N GLY A 185 7.51 9.11 14.42
CA GLY A 185 8.91 8.83 14.08
C GLY A 185 9.28 9.28 12.67
N ILE A 186 10.55 9.04 12.31
CA ILE A 186 11.12 9.39 11.00
C ILE A 186 10.40 8.68 9.85
N LEU A 187 9.94 7.45 10.12
CA LEU A 187 9.34 6.58 9.11
C LEU A 187 7.90 6.99 8.76
N THR A 188 7.20 7.74 9.63
CA THR A 188 5.80 8.13 9.44
C THR A 188 5.60 8.90 8.14
N LYS A 189 6.35 9.99 7.93
CA LYS A 189 6.23 10.82 6.72
C LYS A 189 6.52 10.03 5.45
N PHE A 190 7.50 9.14 5.50
CA PHE A 190 7.89 8.29 4.37
C PHE A 190 6.80 7.28 4.03
N VAL A 191 6.27 6.55 5.03
CA VAL A 191 5.22 5.56 4.83
C VAL A 191 3.92 6.20 4.38
N GLU A 192 3.52 7.33 4.96
CA GLU A 192 2.34 8.09 4.53
C GLU A 192 2.46 8.54 3.06
N LYS A 193 3.62 9.06 2.67
CA LYS A 193 3.88 9.43 1.26
C LYS A 193 3.84 8.20 0.35
N PHE A 194 4.42 7.08 0.77
CA PHE A 194 4.41 5.83 0.02
C PHE A 194 2.98 5.30 -0.19
N ILE A 195 2.15 5.33 0.86
CA ILE A 195 0.73 4.95 0.80
C ILE A 195 -0.04 5.86 -0.16
N LYS A 196 0.15 7.18 -0.04
CA LYS A 196 -0.54 8.18 -0.89
C LYS A 196 -0.24 8.02 -2.38
N VAL A 197 0.99 7.64 -2.73
CA VAL A 197 1.40 7.39 -4.12
C VAL A 197 0.94 6.02 -4.63
N ASN A 198 0.61 5.10 -3.72
CA ASN A 198 0.20 3.72 -4.03
C ASN A 198 -1.13 3.31 -3.38
N PRO A 199 -2.23 4.05 -3.57
CA PRO A 199 -3.49 3.80 -2.89
C PRO A 199 -4.11 2.44 -3.24
N LYS A 200 -3.73 1.83 -4.37
CA LYS A 200 -4.19 0.49 -4.76
C LYS A 200 -3.48 -0.64 -4.01
N LEU A 201 -2.30 -0.38 -3.44
CA LEU A 201 -1.53 -1.36 -2.67
C LEU A 201 -1.96 -1.40 -1.20
N PHE A 202 -2.51 -0.29 -0.71
CA PHE A 202 -2.97 -0.16 0.65
C PHE A 202 -4.47 0.12 0.61
N SER A 203 -5.28 -0.92 0.85
CA SER A 203 -6.70 -0.77 1.17
C SER A 203 -6.96 0.13 2.39
N MET A 204 -5.94 0.49 3.18
CA MET A 204 -6.06 1.35 4.34
C MET A 204 -6.30 2.81 3.90
N ALA A 205 -7.56 3.24 3.92
CA ALA A 205 -7.88 4.66 3.84
C ALA A 205 -7.18 5.40 4.98
N THR A 206 -6.31 6.34 4.65
CA THR A 206 -5.68 7.17 5.67
C THR A 206 -6.68 8.21 6.19
N ILE A 207 -6.45 8.74 7.39
CA ILE A 207 -7.28 9.80 7.99
C ILE A 207 -7.43 10.97 7.01
N GLY A 208 -6.33 11.37 6.36
CA GLY A 208 -6.32 12.47 5.39
C GLY A 208 -7.19 12.21 4.14
N ASP A 209 -7.28 10.97 3.68
CA ASP A 209 -8.13 10.63 2.53
C ASP A 209 -9.62 10.81 2.85
N ILE A 210 -10.02 10.44 4.08
CA ILE A 210 -11.40 10.60 4.53
C ILE A 210 -11.73 12.08 4.77
N GLU A 211 -10.84 12.84 5.40
CA GLU A 211 -11.04 14.27 5.60
C GLU A 211 -11.15 15.02 4.27
N GLU A 212 -10.38 14.65 3.24
CA GLU A 212 -10.50 15.22 1.90
C GLU A 212 -11.85 14.87 1.24
N LEU A 213 -12.31 13.61 1.38
CA LEU A 213 -13.63 13.19 0.88
C LEU A 213 -14.76 13.97 1.58
N ILE A 214 -14.70 14.08 2.90
CA ILE A 214 -15.66 14.86 3.69
C ILE A 214 -15.68 16.33 3.24
N LYS A 215 -14.51 16.92 2.99
CA LYS A 215 -14.39 18.30 2.53
C LYS A 215 -14.95 18.52 1.12
N LYS A 216 -14.83 17.53 0.22
CA LYS A 216 -15.43 17.58 -1.13
C LYS A 216 -16.95 17.46 -1.09
N GLY A 217 -17.48 16.77 -0.08
CA GLY A 217 -18.92 16.54 0.08
C GLY A 217 -19.43 15.32 -0.70
N GLU A 218 -20.75 15.14 -0.68
CA GLU A 218 -21.41 14.07 -1.43
C GLU A 218 -21.44 14.39 -2.93
N ASP A 219 -21.16 13.38 -3.75
CA ASP A 219 -21.15 13.49 -5.21
C ASP A 219 -21.62 12.17 -5.87
N ASP A 220 -21.40 12.03 -7.17
CA ASP A 220 -21.79 10.81 -7.89
C ASP A 220 -21.04 9.55 -7.45
N LYS A 221 -19.89 9.72 -6.77
CA LYS A 221 -19.00 8.66 -6.30
C LYS A 221 -18.86 8.61 -4.79
N THR A 222 -19.44 9.54 -4.05
CA THR A 222 -19.27 9.68 -2.61
C THR A 222 -20.62 9.89 -1.94
N GLU A 223 -20.94 9.05 -0.96
CA GLU A 223 -22.18 9.14 -0.17
C GLU A 223 -21.84 9.12 1.32
N PHE A 224 -22.53 9.90 2.14
CA PHE A 224 -22.44 9.86 3.59
C PHE A 224 -23.71 9.28 4.22
N LYS A 225 -23.50 8.50 5.28
CA LYS A 225 -24.57 8.02 6.17
C LYS A 225 -24.11 8.22 7.61
N SER A 226 -25.02 8.70 8.45
CA SER A 226 -24.70 8.91 9.86
C SER A 226 -24.53 7.60 10.63
N THR A 227 -25.27 6.56 10.21
CA THR A 227 -25.43 5.27 10.89
C THR A 227 -25.70 4.16 9.86
N LEU A 228 -25.46 2.91 10.23
CA LEU A 228 -25.82 1.73 9.42
C LEU A 228 -27.26 1.28 9.67
N ARG A 229 -27.70 1.25 10.93
CA ARG A 229 -28.99 0.63 11.31
C ARG A 229 -29.86 1.45 12.25
N VAL A 230 -29.32 2.48 12.90
CA VAL A 230 -30.12 3.31 13.83
C VAL A 230 -30.69 4.53 13.12
N ASN A 231 -31.99 4.72 13.24
CA ASN A 231 -32.66 5.90 12.72
C ASN A 231 -32.36 7.10 13.64
N MET A 232 -31.85 8.18 13.07
CA MET A 232 -31.39 9.34 13.84
C MET A 232 -32.52 10.19 14.45
N HIS A 233 -33.76 10.03 13.97
CA HIS A 233 -34.94 10.72 14.50
C HIS A 233 -35.57 9.97 15.67
N THR A 234 -35.75 8.65 15.53
CA THR A 234 -36.36 7.81 16.58
C THR A 234 -35.35 7.28 17.58
N ASN A 235 -34.05 7.29 17.23
CA ASN A 235 -32.96 6.68 17.99
C ASN A 235 -33.17 5.18 18.26
N GLU A 236 -33.88 4.50 17.36
CA GLU A 236 -34.14 3.05 17.40
C GLU A 236 -33.50 2.33 16.22
N ILE A 237 -33.28 1.02 16.36
CA ILE A 237 -32.82 0.17 15.27
C ILE A 237 -33.95 0.06 14.24
N ASP A 238 -33.66 0.42 13.01
CA ASP A 238 -34.59 0.47 11.90
C ASP A 238 -33.97 -0.21 10.68
N LYS A 239 -34.57 -1.33 10.24
CA LYS A 239 -34.14 -2.08 9.05
C LYS A 239 -34.14 -1.22 7.79
N ARG A 240 -34.93 -0.15 7.72
CA ARG A 240 -34.93 0.78 6.58
C ARG A 240 -33.58 1.49 6.43
N MET A 241 -32.84 1.71 7.51
CA MET A 241 -31.50 2.31 7.46
C MET A 241 -30.50 1.34 6.82
N GLU A 242 -30.56 0.06 7.18
CA GLU A 242 -29.72 -0.98 6.57
C GLU A 242 -30.01 -1.11 5.07
N ILE A 243 -31.29 -1.12 4.70
CA ILE A 243 -31.72 -1.14 3.31
C ILE A 243 -31.22 0.11 2.56
N SER A 244 -31.26 1.30 3.18
CA SER A 244 -30.73 2.54 2.59
C SER A 244 -29.24 2.42 2.25
N VAL A 245 -28.44 1.89 3.17
CA VAL A 245 -27.01 1.60 2.95
C VAL A 245 -26.81 0.61 1.80
N LEU A 246 -27.59 -0.48 1.76
CA LEU A 246 -27.48 -1.49 0.72
C LEU A 246 -27.89 -0.96 -0.66
N LYS A 247 -28.90 -0.07 -0.74
CA LYS A 247 -29.28 0.61 -1.98
C LYS A 247 -28.13 1.43 -2.55
N THR A 248 -27.45 2.21 -1.71
CA THR A 248 -26.25 2.96 -2.12
C THR A 248 -25.15 2.03 -2.65
N ILE A 249 -24.85 0.94 -1.94
CA ILE A 249 -23.86 -0.05 -2.36
C ILE A 249 -24.21 -0.61 -3.75
N VAL A 250 -25.44 -1.10 -3.94
CA VAL A 250 -25.89 -1.63 -5.24
C VAL A 250 -25.81 -0.56 -6.34
N GLY A 251 -26.22 0.67 -6.03
CA GLY A 251 -26.10 1.80 -6.95
C GLY A 251 -24.67 2.04 -7.44
N PHE A 252 -23.68 2.01 -6.55
CA PHE A 252 -22.27 2.15 -6.92
C PHE A 252 -21.77 0.98 -7.76
N LEU A 253 -22.15 -0.25 -7.40
CA LEU A 253 -21.75 -1.46 -8.11
C LEU A 253 -22.32 -1.50 -9.54
N ASN A 254 -23.53 -0.97 -9.77
CA ASN A 254 -24.16 -0.96 -11.10
C ASN A 254 -23.74 0.21 -12.00
N THR A 255 -23.05 1.24 -11.48
CA THR A 255 -22.83 2.51 -12.21
C THR A 255 -21.37 2.80 -12.56
N LYS A 256 -20.57 3.33 -11.63
CA LYS A 256 -19.20 3.84 -11.91
C LYS A 256 -18.22 3.62 -10.75
N SER A 257 -18.51 2.70 -9.81
CA SER A 257 -17.80 2.57 -8.53
C SER A 257 -18.03 3.79 -7.62
N GLY A 258 -17.73 3.66 -6.33
CA GLY A 258 -17.87 4.77 -5.38
C GLY A 258 -17.50 4.38 -3.96
N THR A 259 -17.53 5.36 -3.08
CA THR A 259 -17.18 5.25 -1.67
C THR A 259 -18.37 5.70 -0.82
N LEU A 260 -18.80 4.86 0.12
CA LEU A 260 -19.78 5.20 1.14
C LEU A 260 -19.06 5.36 2.49
N LEU A 261 -19.28 6.50 3.16
CA LEU A 261 -18.82 6.71 4.53
C LEU A 261 -19.99 6.56 5.51
N ILE A 262 -19.83 5.71 6.52
CA ILE A 262 -20.77 5.56 7.63
C ILE A 262 -20.16 6.13 8.92
N GLY A 263 -20.94 6.90 9.66
CA GLY A 263 -20.47 7.69 10.81
C GLY A 263 -20.13 9.14 10.43
N VAL A 264 -20.68 9.63 9.31
CA VAL A 264 -20.54 11.00 8.83
C VAL A 264 -21.94 11.55 8.54
N SER A 265 -22.26 12.75 9.04
CA SER A 265 -23.54 13.40 8.77
C SER A 265 -23.59 13.98 7.35
N ASN A 266 -24.80 14.31 6.87
CA ASN A 266 -24.97 14.96 5.57
C ASN A 266 -24.29 16.34 5.50
N LYS A 267 -23.91 16.91 6.65
CA LYS A 267 -23.13 18.17 6.74
C LYS A 267 -21.62 17.94 6.76
N GLY A 268 -21.16 16.68 6.66
CA GLY A 268 -19.75 16.31 6.76
C GLY A 268 -19.24 16.22 8.21
N GLU A 269 -20.10 16.24 9.22
CA GLU A 269 -19.67 16.13 10.61
C GLU A 269 -19.41 14.67 11.00
N ILE A 270 -18.31 14.41 11.69
CA ILE A 270 -17.96 13.06 12.14
C ILE A 270 -18.80 12.70 13.37
N THR A 271 -19.84 11.90 13.15
CA THR A 271 -20.75 11.39 14.20
C THR A 271 -20.21 10.13 14.85
N GLY A 272 -19.48 9.31 14.09
CA GLY A 272 -18.94 8.02 14.49
C GLY A 272 -19.97 6.89 14.49
N LEU A 273 -19.49 5.66 14.68
CA LEU A 273 -20.32 4.43 14.62
C LEU A 273 -21.00 4.03 15.95
N GLY A 274 -20.72 4.73 17.05
CA GLY A 274 -21.20 4.33 18.38
C GLY A 274 -22.73 4.22 18.49
N LYS A 275 -23.45 5.03 17.71
CA LYS A 275 -24.93 5.03 17.68
C LYS A 275 -25.51 3.71 17.17
N ASP A 276 -24.79 2.94 16.36
CA ASP A 276 -25.29 1.66 15.85
C ASP A 276 -25.34 0.56 16.93
N ARG A 277 -24.81 0.79 18.15
CA ARG A 277 -24.89 -0.12 19.31
C ARG A 277 -24.29 -1.51 19.03
N PHE A 278 -23.19 -1.58 18.28
CA PHE A 278 -22.39 -2.79 18.19
C PHE A 278 -21.32 -2.78 19.27
N GLU A 279 -21.13 -3.91 19.96
CA GLU A 279 -20.12 -4.01 21.02
C GLU A 279 -18.69 -3.90 20.48
N THR A 280 -18.43 -4.40 19.27
CA THR A 280 -17.10 -4.40 18.64
C THR A 280 -17.20 -4.15 17.14
N GLN A 281 -16.10 -3.66 16.55
CA GLN A 281 -15.96 -3.53 15.09
C GLN A 281 -16.07 -4.89 14.38
N ASP A 282 -15.64 -5.97 15.03
CA ASP A 282 -15.78 -7.34 14.52
C ASP A 282 -17.27 -7.72 14.37
N LYS A 283 -18.10 -7.45 15.38
CA LYS A 283 -19.56 -7.68 15.32
C LYS A 283 -20.25 -6.78 14.28
N TYR A 284 -19.81 -5.53 14.15
CA TYR A 284 -20.29 -4.61 13.11
C TYR A 284 -20.02 -5.18 11.71
N SER A 285 -18.78 -5.59 11.46
CA SER A 285 -18.33 -6.14 10.18
C SER A 285 -19.06 -7.44 9.84
N LEU A 286 -19.26 -8.30 10.84
CA LEU A 286 -19.99 -9.56 10.68
C LEU A 286 -21.45 -9.30 10.27
N HIS A 287 -22.11 -8.36 10.95
CA HIS A 287 -23.49 -7.98 10.63
C HIS A 287 -23.62 -7.43 9.21
N LEU A 288 -22.79 -6.46 8.83
CA LEU A 288 -22.77 -5.88 7.49
C LEU A 288 -22.51 -6.96 6.42
N ASN A 289 -21.55 -7.85 6.66
CA ASN A 289 -21.28 -8.99 5.77
C ASN A 289 -22.50 -9.91 5.62
N ASN A 290 -23.22 -10.17 6.71
CA ASN A 290 -24.39 -11.05 6.68
C ASN A 290 -25.53 -10.43 5.86
N ILE A 291 -25.86 -9.15 6.09
CA ILE A 291 -26.91 -8.48 5.32
C ILE A 291 -26.55 -8.34 3.83
N ILE A 292 -25.27 -8.14 3.49
CA ILE A 292 -24.80 -8.14 2.10
C ILE A 292 -24.91 -9.53 1.47
N LYS A 293 -24.50 -10.59 2.18
CA LYS A 293 -24.61 -11.97 1.69
C LYS A 293 -26.06 -12.36 1.43
N GLU A 294 -26.95 -11.99 2.33
CA GLU A 294 -28.39 -12.28 2.27
C GLU A 294 -29.06 -11.50 1.13
N LYS A 295 -28.82 -10.19 1.05
CA LYS A 295 -29.60 -9.30 0.17
C LYS A 295 -28.97 -8.97 -1.17
N ILE A 296 -27.64 -8.99 -1.29
CA ILE A 296 -26.92 -8.70 -2.54
C ILE A 296 -26.34 -9.99 -3.13
N GLY A 297 -25.81 -10.86 -2.27
CA GLY A 297 -25.28 -12.17 -2.64
C GLY A 297 -23.77 -12.31 -2.42
N LYS A 298 -23.36 -13.45 -1.86
CA LYS A 298 -21.96 -13.78 -1.52
C LYS A 298 -20.98 -13.58 -2.68
N LYS A 299 -21.41 -13.83 -3.92
CA LYS A 299 -20.56 -13.72 -5.12
C LYS A 299 -20.03 -12.30 -5.38
N TYR A 300 -20.64 -11.27 -4.81
CA TYR A 300 -20.26 -9.87 -5.03
C TYR A 300 -19.44 -9.26 -3.89
N LEU A 301 -19.18 -10.00 -2.79
CA LEU A 301 -18.38 -9.50 -1.67
C LEU A 301 -16.99 -9.02 -2.09
N HIS A 302 -16.38 -9.67 -3.09
CA HIS A 302 -15.06 -9.28 -3.60
C HIS A 302 -15.03 -7.92 -4.31
N LEU A 303 -16.19 -7.26 -4.50
CA LEU A 303 -16.31 -5.91 -5.08
C LEU A 303 -16.55 -4.84 -3.99
N ILE A 304 -16.66 -5.22 -2.73
CA ILE A 304 -17.03 -4.34 -1.62
C ILE A 304 -15.97 -4.47 -0.53
N ASP A 305 -15.20 -3.41 -0.32
CA ASP A 305 -14.08 -3.40 0.62
C ASP A 305 -14.41 -2.47 1.82
N PHE A 306 -14.30 -2.98 3.05
CA PHE A 306 -14.62 -2.26 4.29
C PHE A 306 -13.36 -1.85 5.06
N ASN A 307 -13.29 -0.60 5.50
CA ASN A 307 -12.19 -0.09 6.31
C ASN A 307 -12.69 0.79 7.45
N PHE A 308 -12.34 0.44 8.68
CA PHE A 308 -12.60 1.29 9.85
C PHE A 308 -11.44 2.27 10.02
N VAL A 309 -11.75 3.56 10.12
CA VAL A 309 -10.76 4.61 10.35
C VAL A 309 -11.16 5.41 11.59
N LYS A 310 -10.21 5.65 12.48
CA LYS A 310 -10.42 6.43 13.71
C LYS A 310 -9.99 7.87 13.48
N ILE A 311 -10.93 8.81 13.59
CA ILE A 311 -10.71 10.25 13.42
C ILE A 311 -11.27 10.96 14.66
N ASN A 312 -10.44 11.74 15.35
CA ASN A 312 -10.82 12.45 16.58
C ASN A 312 -11.55 11.54 17.59
N GLU A 313 -10.95 10.37 17.85
CA GLU A 313 -11.46 9.30 18.72
C GLU A 313 -12.74 8.58 18.26
N LYS A 314 -13.43 9.08 17.24
CA LYS A 314 -14.61 8.46 16.65
C LYS A 314 -14.21 7.52 15.51
N SER A 315 -14.84 6.35 15.45
CA SER A 315 -14.65 5.43 14.32
C SER A 315 -15.61 5.79 13.19
N VAL A 316 -15.12 5.83 11.95
CA VAL A 316 -15.86 5.96 10.69
C VAL A 316 -15.63 4.69 9.88
N LEU A 317 -16.67 4.17 9.22
CA LEU A 317 -16.54 3.04 8.29
C LEU A 317 -16.54 3.56 6.86
N LYS A 318 -15.46 3.29 6.13
CA LYS A 318 -15.37 3.51 4.69
C LYS A 318 -15.68 2.22 3.95
N ILE A 319 -16.57 2.30 2.97
CA ILE A 319 -16.97 1.18 2.10
C ILE A 319 -16.63 1.56 0.66
N ASP A 320 -15.64 0.93 0.07
CA ASP A 320 -15.27 1.12 -1.33
C ASP A 320 -15.95 0.06 -2.20
N CYS A 321 -16.73 0.49 -3.17
CA CYS A 321 -17.51 -0.35 -4.07
C CYS A 321 -16.95 -0.29 -5.49
N ARG A 322 -16.61 -1.43 -6.09
CA ARG A 322 -16.11 -1.55 -7.47
C ARG A 322 -17.23 -1.91 -8.45
N LYS A 323 -17.31 -1.21 -9.59
CA LYS A 323 -18.32 -1.50 -10.63
C LYS A 323 -18.28 -2.98 -11.03
N SER A 324 -19.44 -3.61 -10.98
CA SER A 324 -19.66 -4.98 -11.44
C SER A 324 -19.68 -5.07 -12.95
N LYS A 325 -19.27 -6.23 -13.48
CA LYS A 325 -19.44 -6.56 -14.91
C LYS A 325 -20.79 -7.19 -15.23
N LYS A 326 -21.59 -7.49 -14.19
CA LYS A 326 -22.91 -8.10 -14.31
C LYS A 326 -23.92 -7.28 -13.52
N PRO A 327 -25.19 -7.20 -13.95
CA PRO A 327 -26.23 -6.50 -13.20
C PRO A 327 -26.39 -7.11 -11.80
N ILE A 328 -26.53 -6.26 -10.79
CA ILE A 328 -26.72 -6.64 -9.39
C ILE A 328 -28.09 -6.15 -8.93
N PHE A 329 -28.85 -7.06 -8.32
CA PHE A 329 -30.16 -6.78 -7.73
C PHE A 329 -30.07 -6.86 -6.21
N LEU A 330 -30.82 -5.99 -5.54
CA LEU A 330 -31.01 -5.99 -4.10
C LEU A 330 -32.29 -6.77 -3.77
N LYS A 331 -32.19 -7.81 -2.95
CA LYS A 331 -33.36 -8.53 -2.42
C LYS A 331 -33.96 -7.77 -1.25
N ASN A 332 -35.15 -7.22 -1.48
CA ASN A 332 -35.90 -6.52 -0.47
C ASN A 332 -37.26 -7.21 -0.30
N GLN A 333 -37.45 -7.85 0.86
CA GLN A 333 -38.59 -8.73 1.11
C GLN A 333 -38.67 -9.83 0.03
N ASN A 334 -39.75 -9.85 -0.76
CA ASN A 334 -39.98 -10.81 -1.83
C ASN A 334 -39.69 -10.24 -3.24
N GLU A 335 -39.12 -9.03 -3.33
CA GLU A 335 -38.82 -8.38 -4.61
C GLU A 335 -37.31 -8.26 -4.84
N GLU A 336 -36.90 -8.37 -6.10
CA GLU A 336 -35.56 -8.02 -6.57
C GLU A 336 -35.57 -6.62 -7.17
N GLU A 337 -34.89 -5.69 -6.51
CA GLU A 337 -34.86 -4.28 -6.88
C GLU A 337 -33.53 -3.92 -7.54
N PHE A 338 -33.58 -3.18 -8.65
CA PHE A 338 -32.37 -2.71 -9.34
C PHE A 338 -32.13 -1.22 -9.09
N TYR A 339 -30.94 -0.89 -8.59
CA TYR A 339 -30.56 0.47 -8.23
C TYR A 339 -29.33 0.94 -9.02
N ILE A 340 -29.34 2.22 -9.42
CA ILE A 340 -28.21 2.92 -10.05
C ILE A 340 -27.97 4.27 -9.36
N ARG A 341 -26.78 4.84 -9.58
CA ARG A 341 -26.47 6.22 -9.19
C ARG A 341 -26.78 7.17 -10.34
N ILE A 342 -27.52 8.25 -10.04
CA ILE A 342 -27.79 9.37 -10.93
C ILE A 342 -27.37 10.63 -10.18
N GLY A 343 -26.19 11.15 -10.51
CA GLY A 343 -25.55 12.20 -9.70
C GLY A 343 -25.42 11.74 -8.23
N PRO A 344 -25.71 12.61 -7.24
CA PRO A 344 -25.62 12.26 -5.83
C PRO A 344 -26.79 11.39 -5.32
N SER A 345 -27.74 10.98 -6.18
CA SER A 345 -28.92 10.21 -5.77
C SER A 345 -28.87 8.77 -6.24
N THR A 346 -29.50 7.87 -5.46
CA THR A 346 -29.69 6.47 -5.85
C THR A 346 -31.13 6.28 -6.34
N ALA A 347 -31.30 5.87 -7.59
CA ALA A 347 -32.61 5.69 -8.22
C ALA A 347 -32.89 4.21 -8.50
N GLN A 348 -34.15 3.80 -8.32
CA GLN A 348 -34.61 2.46 -8.72
C GLN A 348 -35.02 2.50 -10.19
N LEU A 349 -34.52 1.57 -10.99
CA LEU A 349 -35.01 1.36 -12.35
C LEU A 349 -35.99 0.19 -12.36
N LYS A 350 -37.07 0.33 -13.13
CA LYS A 350 -38.11 -0.69 -13.35
C LYS A 350 -38.51 -0.71 -14.82
N GLY A 351 -39.17 -1.78 -15.25
CA GLY A 351 -39.77 -1.87 -16.59
C GLY A 351 -38.76 -1.67 -17.73
N SER A 352 -39.13 -0.86 -18.72
CA SER A 352 -38.31 -0.58 -19.91
C SER A 352 -36.97 0.08 -19.57
N GLU A 353 -36.95 1.05 -18.64
CA GLU A 353 -35.71 1.75 -18.27
C GLU A 353 -34.62 0.80 -17.75
N LEU A 354 -35.03 -0.22 -17.00
CA LEU A 354 -34.14 -1.25 -16.50
C LEU A 354 -33.54 -2.08 -17.65
N VAL A 355 -34.38 -2.51 -18.58
CA VAL A 355 -33.96 -3.32 -19.74
C VAL A 355 -32.96 -2.54 -20.58
N ASP A 356 -33.31 -1.29 -20.93
CA ASP A 356 -32.46 -0.41 -21.74
C ASP A 356 -31.11 -0.14 -21.07
N TYR A 357 -31.11 0.08 -19.75
CA TYR A 357 -29.87 0.26 -18.99
C TYR A 357 -29.00 -1.00 -19.02
N ILE A 358 -29.60 -2.17 -18.80
CA ILE A 358 -28.85 -3.44 -18.77
C ILE A 358 -28.21 -3.72 -20.13
N GLU A 359 -28.95 -3.53 -21.21
CA GLU A 359 -28.45 -3.72 -22.56
C GLU A 359 -27.26 -2.80 -22.86
N ARG A 360 -27.41 -1.52 -22.53
CA ARG A 360 -26.38 -0.50 -22.80
C ARG A 360 -25.11 -0.69 -21.97
N GLU A 361 -25.24 -1.04 -20.70
CA GLU A 361 -24.12 -1.04 -19.74
C GLU A 361 -23.45 -2.40 -19.53
N PHE A 362 -24.19 -3.50 -19.67
CA PHE A 362 -23.67 -4.85 -19.37
C PHE A 362 -23.62 -5.78 -20.58
N ASN A 363 -24.43 -5.55 -21.62
CA ASN A 363 -24.48 -6.43 -22.81
C ASN A 363 -23.76 -5.88 -24.04
N LYS A 364 -22.93 -4.83 -23.92
CA LYS A 364 -22.06 -4.40 -25.02
C LYS A 364 -21.15 -5.57 -25.43
N LYS A 365 -21.51 -6.22 -26.55
CA LYS A 365 -20.62 -7.11 -27.29
C LYS A 365 -19.36 -6.32 -27.61
N LYS A 366 -18.25 -6.72 -27.00
CA LYS A 366 -16.92 -6.25 -27.39
C LYS A 366 -16.53 -6.89 -28.71
#